data_AF-E4Z4K6-F1
#
_entry.id   AF-E4Z4K6-F1
#
_cell.length_a   1.000
_cell.length_b   1.000
_cell.length_c   1.000
_cell.angle_alpha   90.00
_cell.angle_beta   90.00
_cell.angle_gamma   90.00
#
_symmetry.space_group_name_H-M   'P 1'
#
loop_
_entity.id
_entity.type
_entity.pdbx_description
1 polymer ?
#
loop_
_entity_poly.entity_id
_entity_poly.type
_entity_poly.pdbx_seq_one_letter_code
_entity_poly.pdbx_strand_id
1 'polypeptide(L)'
;RKLFDRHLFALCVASRGLNMEHEFLNKYRNAKWENVSGWELSTRFDALTFRGCAPVGLGELYDPKKYPHLETIFTGFGWTNGFGIGYIIADERLNFSVASSKRQNLDSQHFCEILAESLLEISALFD
;
A
#
# COMPACT_ATOMS: atom_id res chain seq x y z
N ARG A 1 -15.89 -10.07 -5.26
CA ARG A 1 -16.16 -8.61 -5.13
C ARG A 1 -15.73 -7.93 -6.41
N LYS A 2 -16.59 -7.15 -7.06
CA LYS A 2 -16.19 -6.31 -8.22
C LYS A 2 -15.70 -4.98 -7.68
N LEU A 3 -14.49 -4.58 -8.05
CA LEU A 3 -13.91 -3.28 -7.71
C LEU A 3 -14.40 -2.24 -8.73
N PHE A 4 -14.63 -1.00 -8.28
CA PHE A 4 -15.23 0.04 -9.11
C PHE A 4 -14.23 1.12 -9.57
N ASP A 5 -13.07 1.24 -8.91
CA ASP A 5 -12.08 2.28 -9.22
C ASP A 5 -11.65 2.28 -10.69
N ARG A 6 -11.34 1.10 -11.25
CA ARG A 6 -10.95 0.97 -12.66
C ARG A 6 -12.11 1.28 -13.62
N HIS A 7 -13.34 0.94 -13.25
CA HIS A 7 -14.52 1.25 -14.06
C HIS A 7 -14.80 2.75 -14.07
N LEU A 8 -14.77 3.39 -12.90
CA LEU A 8 -14.95 4.85 -12.78
C LEU A 8 -13.81 5.61 -13.48
N PHE A 9 -12.57 5.14 -13.35
CA PHE A 9 -11.44 5.68 -14.09
C PHE A 9 -11.65 5.58 -15.61
N ALA A 10 -12.06 4.42 -16.13
CA ALA A 10 -12.34 4.25 -17.55
C ALA A 10 -13.44 5.20 -18.06
N LEU A 11 -14.52 5.37 -17.28
CA LEU A 11 -15.59 6.33 -17.60
C LEU A 11 -15.08 7.76 -17.61
N CYS A 12 -14.24 8.16 -16.65
CA CYS A 12 -13.59 9.48 -16.64
C CYS A 12 -12.73 9.72 -17.88
N VAL A 13 -11.96 8.71 -18.33
CA VAL A 13 -11.13 8.82 -19.54
C VAL A 13 -12.00 8.92 -20.79
N ALA A 14 -13.00 8.05 -20.93
CA ALA A 14 -13.91 8.05 -22.08
C ALA A 14 -14.70 9.37 -22.19
N SER A 15 -15.26 9.85 -21.08
CA SER A 15 -16.03 11.11 -21.03
C SER A 15 -15.18 12.31 -21.49
N ARG A 16 -13.92 12.36 -21.06
CA ARG A 16 -12.96 13.39 -21.51
C ARG A 16 -12.65 13.29 -23.00
N GLY A 17 -12.41 12.07 -23.51
CA GLY A 17 -12.15 11.86 -24.94
C GLY A 17 -13.31 12.28 -25.85
N LEU A 18 -14.55 12.20 -25.33
CA LEU A 18 -15.77 12.60 -26.04
C LEU A 18 -16.16 14.07 -25.79
N ASN A 19 -15.37 14.86 -25.06
CA ASN A 19 -15.73 16.21 -24.60
C ASN A 19 -17.10 16.29 -23.90
N MET A 20 -17.48 15.20 -23.21
CA MET A 20 -18.67 15.15 -22.39
C MET A 20 -18.29 15.46 -20.95
N GLU A 21 -18.92 16.48 -20.37
CA GLU A 21 -18.80 16.80 -18.95
C GLU A 21 -19.95 16.15 -18.18
N HIS A 22 -19.66 15.22 -17.28
CA HIS A 22 -20.66 14.61 -16.41
C HIS A 22 -20.42 15.04 -14.96
N GLU A 23 -21.43 15.64 -14.32
CA GLU A 23 -21.32 16.22 -12.96
C GLU A 23 -20.76 15.21 -11.95
N PHE A 24 -21.29 13.98 -11.95
CA PHE A 24 -20.78 12.90 -11.08
C PHE A 24 -19.30 12.56 -11.34
N LEU A 25 -18.85 12.46 -12.59
CA LEU A 25 -17.45 12.13 -12.91
C LEU A 25 -16.52 13.30 -12.59
N ASN A 26 -16.99 14.53 -12.73
CA ASN A 26 -16.28 15.73 -12.29
C ASN A 26 -16.14 15.76 -10.76
N LYS A 27 -17.20 15.42 -10.01
CA LYS A 27 -17.15 15.26 -8.55
C LYS A 27 -16.19 14.14 -8.16
N TYR A 28 -16.27 12.95 -8.78
CA TYR A 28 -15.40 11.82 -8.48
C TYR A 28 -13.91 12.14 -8.73
N ARG A 29 -13.58 12.74 -9.88
CA ARG A 29 -12.20 13.11 -10.23
C ARG A 29 -11.61 14.14 -9.28
N ASN A 30 -12.44 15.11 -8.89
CA ASN A 30 -12.05 16.20 -8.02
C ASN A 30 -12.43 15.91 -6.56
N ALA A 31 -12.79 14.67 -6.23
CA ALA A 31 -13.30 14.30 -4.92
C ALA A 31 -12.18 14.47 -3.91
N LYS A 32 -12.16 15.67 -3.31
CA LYS A 32 -11.85 15.82 -1.90
C LYS A 32 -13.15 15.46 -1.22
N TRP A 33 -13.30 14.20 -0.80
CA TRP A 33 -14.42 13.90 0.10
C TRP A 33 -14.23 14.82 1.31
N GLU A 34 -15.30 15.28 1.94
CA GLU A 34 -15.22 16.34 2.98
C GLU A 34 -14.19 16.02 4.09
N ASN A 35 -13.79 14.75 4.24
CA ASN A 35 -12.71 14.28 5.10
C ASN A 35 -11.69 13.32 4.44
N VAL A 36 -11.59 13.26 3.11
CA VAL A 36 -10.57 12.43 2.42
C VAL A 36 -9.84 13.30 1.40
N SER A 37 -8.64 13.72 1.77
CA SER A 37 -7.76 14.57 0.95
C SER A 37 -6.98 13.78 -0.12
N GLY A 38 -7.21 12.48 -0.21
CA GLY A 38 -6.59 11.50 -1.11
C GLY A 38 -6.36 10.20 -0.36
N TRP A 39 -5.56 9.29 -0.92
CA TRP A 39 -5.18 8.08 -0.20
C TRP A 39 -4.23 8.45 0.97
N GLU A 40 -4.77 8.57 2.18
CA GLU A 40 -4.00 8.80 3.41
C GLU A 40 -3.28 7.53 3.89
N LEU A 41 -3.77 6.38 3.43
CA LEU A 41 -3.15 5.08 3.62
C LEU A 41 -3.23 4.29 2.31
N SER A 42 -2.07 3.93 1.76
CA SER A 42 -1.96 3.03 0.62
C SER A 42 -1.24 1.78 1.08
N THR A 43 -1.82 0.60 0.86
CA THR A 43 -1.24 -0.67 1.31
C THR A 43 -1.04 -1.64 0.16
N ARG A 44 0.02 -2.46 0.25
CA ARG A 44 0.29 -3.54 -0.69
C ARG A 44 0.77 -4.77 0.07
N PHE A 45 0.10 -5.89 -0.18
CA PHE A 45 0.62 -7.19 0.17
C PHE A 45 1.46 -7.72 -1.00
N ASP A 46 2.75 -7.99 -0.77
CA ASP A 46 3.65 -8.49 -1.80
C ASP A 46 3.79 -10.02 -1.73
N ALA A 47 2.82 -10.73 -2.31
CA ALA A 47 2.81 -12.19 -2.37
C ALA A 47 3.96 -12.79 -3.23
N LEU A 48 4.60 -11.99 -4.08
CA LEU A 48 5.66 -12.43 -5.00
C LEU A 48 6.97 -12.76 -4.25
N THR A 49 7.26 -11.98 -3.21
CA THR A 49 8.32 -12.21 -2.21
C THR A 49 8.07 -13.58 -1.55
N PHE A 50 6.84 -13.89 -1.15
CA PHE A 50 6.49 -15.18 -0.52
C PHE A 50 6.71 -16.44 -1.39
N ARG A 51 6.71 -16.32 -2.72
CA ARG A 51 6.90 -17.47 -3.64
C ARG A 51 8.32 -17.60 -4.21
N GLY A 52 9.28 -16.81 -3.74
CA GLY A 52 10.62 -16.78 -4.34
C GLY A 52 10.64 -16.22 -5.77
N CYS A 53 9.54 -15.60 -6.21
CA CYS A 53 9.51 -14.84 -7.45
C CYS A 53 9.95 -13.41 -7.13
N ALA A 54 11.26 -13.24 -6.93
CA ALA A 54 11.84 -11.91 -7.04
C ALA A 54 11.45 -11.30 -8.41
N PRO A 55 11.37 -9.96 -8.55
CA PRO A 55 11.23 -9.33 -9.86
C PRO A 55 12.20 -9.97 -10.85
N VAL A 56 11.72 -10.29 -12.05
CA VAL A 56 12.44 -11.10 -13.06
C VAL A 56 13.91 -10.67 -13.12
N GLY A 57 14.83 -11.56 -12.71
CA GLY A 57 16.28 -11.31 -12.68
C GLY A 57 16.96 -11.29 -11.30
N LEU A 58 16.23 -11.43 -10.19
CA LEU A 58 16.80 -11.34 -8.83
C LEU A 58 16.72 -12.63 -7.99
N GLY A 59 16.35 -13.77 -8.59
CA GLY A 59 16.03 -15.03 -7.88
C GLY A 59 17.15 -15.58 -6.97
N GLU A 60 18.42 -15.31 -7.26
CA GLU A 60 19.56 -15.78 -6.43
C GLU A 60 19.82 -14.91 -5.18
N LEU A 61 19.30 -13.68 -5.15
CA LEU A 61 19.40 -12.77 -4.00
C LEU A 61 18.28 -12.98 -2.98
N TYR A 62 17.26 -13.77 -3.34
CA TYR A 62 16.12 -14.11 -2.50
C TYR A 62 16.29 -15.48 -1.84
N ASP A 63 17.44 -15.70 -1.21
CA ASP A 63 17.63 -16.81 -0.27
C ASP A 63 17.64 -16.23 1.15
N PRO A 64 16.49 -16.19 1.85
CA PRO A 64 16.43 -15.65 3.21
C PRO A 64 17.24 -16.47 4.23
N LYS A 65 17.63 -17.72 3.92
CA LYS A 65 18.57 -18.48 4.77
C LYS A 65 20.01 -18.00 4.58
N LYS A 66 20.38 -17.65 3.35
CA LYS A 66 21.73 -17.15 3.01
C LYS A 66 21.90 -15.66 3.28
N TYR A 67 20.83 -14.88 3.15
CA TYR A 67 20.83 -13.43 3.34
C TYR A 67 19.62 -12.97 4.18
N PRO A 68 19.57 -13.34 5.48
CA PRO A 68 18.42 -13.05 6.35
C PRO A 68 18.17 -11.54 6.56
N HIS A 69 19.16 -10.70 6.31
CA HIS A 69 19.04 -9.25 6.41
C HIS A 69 18.40 -8.60 5.17
N LEU A 70 18.16 -9.35 4.10
CA LEU A 70 17.57 -8.85 2.84
C LEU A 70 16.08 -9.18 2.70
N GLU A 71 15.46 -9.78 3.72
CA GLU A 71 14.07 -10.28 3.71
C GLU A 71 13.03 -9.21 3.34
N THR A 72 13.29 -7.94 3.65
CA THR A 72 12.34 -6.82 3.50
C THR A 72 12.56 -5.94 2.26
N ILE A 73 13.62 -6.18 1.48
CA ILE A 73 14.13 -5.24 0.45
C ILE A 73 13.11 -4.92 -0.66
N PHE A 74 12.10 -5.76 -0.87
CA PHE A 74 11.22 -5.68 -2.03
C PHE A 74 9.78 -5.27 -1.72
N THR A 75 9.47 -4.93 -0.47
CA THR A 75 8.10 -4.57 -0.07
C THR A 75 7.85 -3.06 -0.10
N GLY A 76 8.91 -2.25 -0.05
CA GLY A 76 8.78 -0.81 -0.03
C GLY A 76 8.21 -0.24 -1.33
N PHE A 77 7.22 0.63 -1.20
CA PHE A 77 6.78 1.54 -2.26
C PHE A 77 6.56 2.94 -1.70
N GLY A 78 6.52 3.95 -2.58
CA GLY A 78 6.43 5.36 -2.19
C GLY A 78 5.15 5.71 -1.42
N TRP A 79 5.17 6.88 -0.80
CA TRP A 79 4.05 7.44 -0.05
C TRP A 79 2.99 8.07 -0.99
N THR A 80 1.80 8.32 -0.48
CA THR A 80 0.69 8.99 -1.17
C THR A 80 0.40 10.35 -0.53
N ASN A 81 -0.86 10.67 -0.19
CA ASN A 81 -1.16 11.83 0.63
C ASN A 81 -0.94 11.57 2.14
N GLY A 82 -0.69 10.31 2.51
CA GLY A 82 -0.20 9.90 3.82
C GLY A 82 0.82 8.78 3.73
N PHE A 83 0.55 7.62 4.34
CA PHE A 83 1.51 6.51 4.41
C PHE A 83 1.39 5.54 3.23
N GLY A 84 2.53 5.07 2.73
CA GLY A 84 2.65 3.89 1.87
C GLY A 84 3.17 2.71 2.68
N ILE A 85 2.45 1.59 2.69
CA ILE A 85 2.80 0.42 3.51
C ILE A 85 2.84 -0.84 2.64
N GLY A 86 4.04 -1.35 2.43
CA GLY A 86 4.24 -2.70 1.92
C GLY A 86 4.35 -3.70 3.05
N TYR A 87 3.81 -4.90 2.89
CA TYR A 87 4.01 -5.96 3.87
C TYR A 87 4.07 -7.35 3.25
N ILE A 88 4.81 -8.22 3.93
CA ILE A 88 4.93 -9.65 3.63
C ILE A 88 4.68 -10.46 4.89
N ILE A 89 4.08 -11.62 4.70
CA ILE A 89 3.99 -12.66 5.73
C ILE A 89 5.08 -13.67 5.36
N ALA A 90 6.01 -13.93 6.26
CA ALA A 90 7.10 -14.87 6.07
C ALA A 90 7.18 -15.79 7.28
N ASP A 91 6.84 -17.07 7.09
CA ASP A 91 6.69 -18.04 8.17
C ASP A 91 5.81 -17.51 9.32
N GLU A 92 6.37 -17.32 10.51
CA GLU A 92 5.70 -16.80 11.72
C GLU A 92 5.92 -15.28 11.92
N ARG A 93 6.37 -14.57 10.88
CA ARG A 93 6.68 -13.14 10.94
C ARG A 93 5.85 -12.33 9.95
N LEU A 94 5.51 -11.13 10.38
CA LEU A 94 4.89 -10.11 9.54
C LEU A 94 5.88 -8.95 9.41
N ASN A 95 6.42 -8.75 8.22
CA ASN A 95 7.38 -7.67 7.97
C ASN A 95 6.68 -6.51 7.25
N PHE A 96 6.89 -5.29 7.73
CA PHE A 96 6.34 -4.07 7.15
C PHE A 96 7.44 -3.13 6.66
N SER A 97 7.21 -2.52 5.50
CA SER A 97 7.94 -1.35 5.02
C SER A 97 6.98 -0.17 5.00
N VAL A 98 7.25 0.84 5.84
CA VAL A 98 6.42 2.05 5.97
C VAL A 98 7.16 3.24 5.38
N ALA A 99 6.51 3.95 4.46
CA ALA A 99 7.01 5.16 3.82
C ALA A 99 6.07 6.33 4.08
N SER A 100 6.63 7.48 4.46
CA SER A 100 5.94 8.77 4.55
C SER A 100 6.82 9.90 4.01
N SER A 101 6.23 11.07 3.79
CA SER A 101 7.00 12.28 3.50
C SER A 101 7.11 13.21 4.70
N LYS A 102 8.32 13.67 4.98
CA LYS A 102 8.55 14.75 5.97
C LYS A 102 7.79 16.02 5.65
N ARG A 103 7.48 16.28 4.36
CA ARG A 103 6.68 17.45 3.94
C ARG A 103 5.24 17.40 4.42
N GLN A 104 4.73 16.20 4.73
CA GLN A 104 3.39 15.98 5.26
C GLN A 104 3.36 15.99 6.79
N ASN A 105 4.50 16.23 7.46
CA ASN A 105 4.64 16.18 8.91
C ASN A 105 4.17 14.84 9.52
N LEU A 106 4.47 13.74 8.81
CA LEU A 106 4.12 12.39 9.22
C LEU A 106 5.34 11.63 9.72
N ASP A 107 5.17 10.94 10.84
CA ASP A 107 6.22 10.14 11.47
C ASP A 107 6.00 8.65 11.20
N SER A 108 6.82 8.07 10.32
CA SER A 108 6.77 6.64 10.00
C SER A 108 7.21 5.77 11.19
N GLN A 109 8.11 6.26 12.04
CA GLN A 109 8.59 5.49 13.18
C GLN A 109 7.48 5.35 14.22
N HIS A 110 6.83 6.47 14.56
CA HIS A 110 5.69 6.46 15.47
C HIS A 110 4.52 5.64 14.91
N PHE A 111 4.28 5.70 13.60
CA PHE A 111 3.28 4.84 12.96
C PHE A 111 3.60 3.34 13.11
N CYS A 112 4.87 2.95 12.97
CA CYS A 112 5.30 1.56 13.19
C CYS A 112 5.07 1.09 14.63
N GLU A 113 5.26 1.96 15.62
CA GLU A 113 4.99 1.66 17.03
C GLU A 113 3.50 1.37 17.25
N ILE A 114 2.62 2.26 16.76
CA ILE A 114 1.17 2.08 16.83
C ILE A 114 0.72 0.80 16.11
N LEU A 115 1.31 0.52 14.95
CA LEU A 115 1.01 -0.69 14.18
C LEU A 115 1.39 -1.96 14.96
N ALA A 116 2.55 -1.98 15.60
CA ALA A 116 2.99 -3.10 16.42
C ALA A 116 2.08 -3.32 17.62
N GLU A 117 1.72 -2.25 18.34
CA GLU A 117 0.77 -2.30 19.45
C GLU A 117 -0.60 -2.84 19.00
N SER A 118 -1.13 -2.33 17.88
CA SER A 118 -2.40 -2.77 17.32
C SER A 118 -2.41 -4.27 16.97
N LEU A 119 -1.29 -4.81 16.46
CA LEU A 119 -1.18 -6.24 16.15
C LEU A 119 -1.15 -7.10 17.42
N LEU A 120 -0.48 -6.63 18.48
CA LEU A 120 -0.49 -7.30 19.78
C LEU A 120 -1.89 -7.29 20.41
N GLU A 121 -2.59 -6.16 20.35
CA GLU A 121 -3.98 -6.05 20.80
C GLU A 121 -4.90 -7.01 20.05
N ILE A 122 -4.78 -7.06 18.71
CA ILE A 122 -5.55 -8.01 17.89
C ILE A 122 -5.22 -9.45 18.28
N SER A 123 -3.93 -9.79 18.47
CA SER A 123 -3.51 -11.12 18.91
C SER A 123 -4.18 -11.53 20.23
N ALA A 124 -4.20 -10.62 21.20
CA ALA A 124 -4.80 -10.86 22.51
C ALA A 124 -6.33 -11.07 22.47
N LEU A 125 -7.02 -10.72 21.38
CA LEU A 125 -8.44 -11.05 21.18
C LEU A 125 -8.69 -12.51 20.83
N PHE A 126 -7.66 -13.24 20.42
CA PHE A 126 -7.74 -14.65 19.99
C PHE A 126 -7.05 -15.63 20.96
N ASP A 127 -6.46 -15.13 22.04
CA ASP A 127 -5.98 -15.90 23.19
C ASP A 127 -7.11 -16.13 24.22
#